data_AF-A0A2T0Q2S4-F1
#
_entry.id   AF-A0A2T0Q2S4-F1
#
_cell.length_a   1.000
_cell.length_b   1.000
_cell.length_c   1.000
_cell.angle_alpha   90.00
_cell.angle_beta   90.00
_cell.angle_gamma   90.00
#
_symmetry.space_group_name_H-M   'P 1'
#
loop_
_entity.id
_entity.type
_entity.pdbx_description
1 polymer ?
#
loop_
_entity_poly.entity_id
_entity_poly.type
_entity_poly.pdbx_seq_one_letter_code
_entity_poly.pdbx_strand_id
1 'polypeptide(L)'
;MAFVAETVNLQRDQFVRINNTKPLPRGLVTELLPEVDSPLPPRLQIRKAPSSLCDILNSDKSSPFFGMIKRASTTANKQPKAVVTDTGVVDMIQQSLMSAAGCLFPYRDLGRNETDFDGIIQALFLYWAAVRDTFPDAWGKPPEKSRLMHGAGIRAMGRLMDRILGIVDPLHVQAPRLVRDHLALVAPHCRWTSGTWEELGHRWNEVENTTRQVTELSNYLIRVYQNARRELP
;
A
#
# COMPACT_ATOMS: atom_id res chain seq x y z
N MET A 1 21.84 -41.90 13.88
CA MET A 1 22.25 -40.89 12.89
C MET A 1 21.21 -39.79 12.90
N ALA A 2 21.61 -38.58 13.30
CA ALA A 2 20.71 -37.43 13.39
C ALA A 2 20.60 -36.78 12.00
N PHE A 3 19.38 -36.76 11.44
CA PHE A 3 19.06 -36.02 10.22
C PHE A 3 19.05 -34.53 10.55
N VAL A 4 20.10 -33.83 10.11
CA VAL A 4 20.25 -32.38 10.26
C VAL A 4 19.88 -31.71 8.94
N ALA A 5 18.93 -30.78 9.04
CA ALA A 5 18.54 -29.74 8.08
C ALA A 5 17.94 -30.17 6.73
N GLU A 6 16.63 -30.48 6.73
CA GLU A 6 15.78 -30.02 5.63
C GLU A 6 15.86 -28.49 5.58
N THR A 7 16.24 -27.94 4.44
CA THR A 7 16.47 -26.51 4.24
C THR A 7 15.24 -25.69 4.61
N VAL A 8 15.45 -24.54 5.25
CA VAL A 8 14.40 -23.62 5.72
C VAL A 8 13.37 -23.30 4.61
N ASN A 9 13.80 -23.25 3.34
CA ASN A 9 12.93 -23.02 2.19
C ASN A 9 11.95 -24.19 1.96
N LEU A 10 12.40 -25.44 2.11
CA LEU A 10 11.54 -26.62 1.97
C LEU A 10 10.48 -26.68 3.08
N GLN A 11 10.85 -26.29 4.30
CA GLN A 11 9.92 -26.19 5.43
C GLN A 11 8.88 -25.08 5.20
N ARG A 12 9.27 -23.92 4.66
CA ARG A 12 8.35 -22.82 4.32
C ARG A 12 7.38 -23.21 3.20
N ASP A 13 7.87 -23.84 2.15
CA ASP A 13 7.07 -24.36 1.03
C ASP A 13 6.01 -25.37 1.52
N GLN A 14 6.42 -26.34 2.34
CA GLN A 14 5.50 -27.29 2.94
C GLN A 14 4.53 -26.60 3.91
N PHE A 15 4.98 -25.62 4.68
CA PHE A 15 4.15 -24.93 5.68
C PHE A 15 3.03 -24.07 5.07
N VAL A 16 3.30 -23.40 3.95
CA VAL A 16 2.28 -22.64 3.20
C VAL A 16 1.25 -23.59 2.56
N ARG A 17 1.67 -24.78 2.12
CA ARG A 17 0.80 -25.79 1.49
C ARG A 17 -0.05 -26.58 2.49
N ILE A 18 0.53 -26.97 3.63
CA ILE A 18 -0.12 -27.83 4.64
C ILE A 18 -1.21 -27.07 5.41
N ASN A 19 -1.13 -25.74 5.53
CA ASN A 19 -2.15 -24.92 6.22
C ASN A 19 -3.42 -24.63 5.40
N ASN A 20 -3.85 -25.58 4.55
CA ASN A 20 -5.17 -25.53 3.93
C ASN A 20 -6.31 -25.89 4.91
N THR A 21 -6.00 -26.42 6.11
CA THR A 21 -6.98 -26.83 7.14
C THR A 21 -7.21 -25.79 8.24
N LYS A 22 -6.29 -24.83 8.42
CA LYS A 22 -6.48 -23.59 9.20
C LYS A 22 -5.78 -22.43 8.46
N PRO A 23 -6.51 -21.39 8.03
CA PRO A 23 -5.91 -20.32 7.23
C PRO A 23 -4.83 -19.59 8.04
N LEU A 24 -3.64 -19.48 7.46
CA LEU A 24 -2.55 -18.69 8.02
C LEU A 24 -2.98 -17.23 8.27
N PRO A 25 -2.47 -16.56 9.32
CA PRO A 25 -2.66 -15.13 9.49
C PRO A 25 -2.23 -14.38 8.23
N ARG A 26 -3.07 -13.46 7.73
CA ARG A 26 -2.83 -12.78 6.44
C ARG A 26 -1.47 -12.09 6.36
N GLY A 27 -1.01 -11.47 7.46
CA GLY A 27 0.29 -10.82 7.53
C GLY A 27 1.47 -11.80 7.38
N LEU A 28 1.32 -13.02 7.91
CA LEU A 28 2.35 -14.05 7.75
C LEU A 28 2.40 -14.57 6.32
N VAL A 29 1.24 -14.66 5.64
CA VAL A 29 1.21 -15.00 4.21
C VAL A 29 1.93 -13.94 3.39
N THR A 30 1.62 -12.66 3.59
CA THR A 30 2.28 -11.57 2.85
C THR A 30 3.77 -11.51 3.09
N GLU A 31 4.23 -11.87 4.28
CA GLU A 31 5.66 -11.90 4.58
C GLU A 31 6.40 -13.10 3.98
N LEU A 32 5.75 -14.26 3.84
CA LEU A 32 6.40 -15.46 3.32
C LEU A 32 6.35 -15.58 1.79
N LEU A 33 5.33 -15.00 1.15
CA LEU A 33 5.10 -15.13 -0.29
C LEU A 33 6.28 -14.77 -1.20
N PRO A 34 7.08 -13.71 -0.92
CA PRO A 34 8.21 -13.34 -1.77
C PRO A 34 9.25 -14.45 -1.90
N GLU A 35 9.48 -15.21 -0.83
CA GLU A 35 10.53 -16.23 -0.70
C GLU A 35 10.11 -17.62 -1.22
N VAL A 36 8.89 -17.77 -1.73
CA VAL A 36 8.38 -19.06 -2.22
C VAL A 36 8.70 -19.24 -3.71
N ASP A 37 9.62 -20.17 -4.00
CA ASP A 37 10.03 -20.51 -5.38
C ASP A 37 9.20 -21.62 -6.00
N SER A 38 8.46 -22.38 -5.19
CA SER A 38 7.62 -23.48 -5.67
C SER A 38 6.36 -22.98 -6.40
N PRO A 39 5.76 -23.79 -7.30
CA PRO A 39 4.48 -23.44 -7.93
C PRO A 39 3.42 -23.15 -6.87
N LEU A 40 2.92 -21.91 -6.86
CA LEU A 40 1.87 -21.44 -5.96
C LEU A 40 0.50 -21.59 -6.63
N PRO A 41 -0.58 -21.80 -5.84
CA PRO A 41 -1.95 -21.65 -6.30
C PRO A 41 -2.18 -20.27 -6.95
N PRO A 42 -3.03 -20.17 -8.00
CA PRO A 42 -3.24 -18.90 -8.72
C PRO A 42 -3.59 -17.71 -7.83
N ARG A 43 -4.39 -17.94 -6.77
CA ARG A 43 -4.77 -16.91 -5.79
C ARG A 43 -3.57 -16.31 -5.04
N LEU A 44 -2.55 -17.12 -4.76
CA LEU A 44 -1.33 -16.70 -4.06
C LEU A 44 -0.31 -16.09 -5.02
N GLN A 45 -0.24 -16.58 -6.27
CA GLN A 45 0.62 -15.98 -7.29
C GLN A 45 0.32 -14.51 -7.53
N ILE A 46 -0.96 -14.14 -7.57
CA ILE A 46 -1.41 -12.74 -7.72
C ILE A 46 -0.88 -11.83 -6.60
N ARG A 47 -0.65 -12.39 -5.41
CA ARG A 47 -0.15 -11.65 -4.23
C ARG A 47 1.37 -11.62 -4.12
N LYS A 48 2.11 -12.39 -4.92
CA LYS A 48 3.59 -12.47 -4.82
C LYS A 48 4.27 -11.14 -5.15
N ALA A 49 3.93 -10.52 -6.28
CA ALA A 49 4.50 -9.22 -6.67
C ALA A 49 4.13 -8.08 -5.68
N PRO A 50 2.87 -7.88 -5.29
CA PRO A 50 2.51 -6.92 -4.24
C PRO A 50 3.23 -7.14 -2.90
N SER A 51 3.42 -8.39 -2.50
CA SER A 51 4.15 -8.73 -1.27
C SER A 51 5.63 -8.37 -1.40
N SER A 52 6.27 -8.68 -2.52
CA SER A 52 7.67 -8.34 -2.78
C SER A 52 7.91 -6.82 -2.79
N LEU A 53 6.99 -6.06 -3.39
CA LEU A 53 7.03 -4.59 -3.37
C LEU A 53 6.85 -4.02 -1.95
N CYS A 54 6.01 -4.65 -1.14
CA CYS A 54 5.85 -4.29 0.28
C CYS A 54 7.17 -4.45 1.06
N ASP A 55 7.94 -5.50 0.76
CA ASP A 55 9.26 -5.76 1.38
C ASP A 55 10.26 -4.65 1.02
N ILE A 56 10.30 -4.27 -0.26
CA ILE A 56 11.15 -3.19 -0.76
C ILE A 56 10.75 -1.86 -0.10
N LEU A 57 9.45 -1.54 -0.06
CA LEU A 57 8.96 -0.33 0.63
C LEU A 57 9.36 -0.30 2.11
N ASN A 58 9.46 -1.44 2.78
CA ASN A 58 9.83 -1.47 4.19
C ASN A 58 11.35 -1.46 4.44
N SER A 59 12.16 -1.93 3.48
CA SER A 59 13.60 -2.20 3.68
C SER A 59 14.54 -1.23 2.95
N ASP A 60 14.09 -0.57 1.89
CA ASP A 60 14.88 0.43 1.19
C ASP A 60 14.91 1.75 1.98
N LYS A 61 16.10 2.28 2.26
CA LYS A 61 16.30 3.54 3.01
C LYS A 61 15.74 4.77 2.30
N SER A 62 15.61 4.73 0.97
CA SER A 62 15.02 5.81 0.18
C SER A 62 13.49 5.76 0.18
N SER A 63 12.90 4.65 0.61
CA SER A 63 11.45 4.51 0.73
C SER A 63 10.87 5.44 1.80
N PRO A 64 9.75 6.13 1.51
CA PRO A 64 8.97 6.85 2.52
C PRO A 64 8.44 5.95 3.66
N PHE A 65 8.31 4.64 3.41
CA PHE A 65 7.83 3.65 4.37
C PHE A 65 8.95 2.87 5.08
N PHE A 66 10.22 3.28 4.94
CA PHE A 66 11.35 2.55 5.52
C PHE A 66 11.16 2.27 7.03
N GLY A 67 11.04 0.99 7.40
CA GLY A 67 10.80 0.53 8.77
C GLY A 67 9.45 0.90 9.37
N MET A 68 8.46 1.26 8.55
CA MET A 68 7.13 1.71 8.98
C MET A 68 6.05 0.64 8.83
N ILE A 69 6.33 -0.46 8.13
CA ILE A 69 5.37 -1.53 7.85
C ILE A 69 5.55 -2.67 8.86
N LYS A 70 4.47 -2.99 9.58
CA LYS A 70 4.39 -4.09 10.54
C LYS A 70 4.45 -5.41 9.79
N ARG A 71 5.46 -6.23 10.09
CA ARG A 71 5.62 -7.61 9.62
C ARG A 71 5.24 -8.59 10.72
N ALA A 72 4.80 -9.80 10.37
CA ALA A 72 4.43 -10.82 11.35
C ALA A 72 5.64 -11.30 12.18
N SER A 73 6.84 -11.28 11.60
CA SER A 73 8.10 -11.63 12.28
C SER A 73 8.64 -10.51 13.19
N THR A 74 8.23 -9.26 12.97
CA THR A 74 8.64 -8.14 13.82
C THR A 74 7.79 -8.07 15.08
N THR A 75 8.36 -8.46 16.21
CA THR A 75 7.78 -8.20 17.54
C THR A 75 7.73 -6.68 17.80
N ALA A 76 6.63 -6.18 18.38
CA ALA A 76 6.38 -4.75 18.62
C ALA A 76 7.53 -4.00 19.32
N ASN A 77 8.31 -4.68 20.18
CA ASN A 77 9.47 -4.11 20.87
C ASN A 77 10.70 -3.85 19.96
N LYS A 78 10.79 -4.48 18.79
CA LYS A 78 11.95 -4.37 17.89
C LYS A 78 11.82 -3.22 16.87
N GLN A 79 10.60 -2.78 16.56
CA GLN A 79 10.35 -1.69 15.60
C GLN A 79 9.20 -0.79 16.05
N PRO A 80 9.41 0.12 17.02
CA PRO A 80 8.38 1.04 17.51
C PRO A 80 7.90 2.04 16.44
N LYS A 81 8.62 2.16 15.32
CA LYS A 81 8.25 3.00 14.17
C LYS A 81 7.27 2.34 13.20
N ALA A 82 7.03 1.03 13.34
CA ALA A 82 6.12 0.30 12.47
C ALA A 82 4.65 0.61 12.82
N VAL A 83 4.01 1.47 12.02
CA VAL A 83 2.66 1.99 12.26
C VAL A 83 1.63 1.52 11.22
N VAL A 84 2.07 1.04 10.06
CA VAL A 84 1.20 0.58 8.96
C VAL A 84 1.12 -0.94 8.92
N THR A 85 -0.04 -1.52 8.61
CA THR A 85 -0.14 -2.97 8.39
C THR A 85 0.29 -3.35 6.98
N ASP A 86 1.11 -4.39 6.86
CA ASP A 86 1.54 -4.97 5.58
C ASP A 86 0.38 -5.30 4.64
N THR A 87 -0.70 -5.90 5.16
CA THR A 87 -1.92 -6.24 4.42
C THR A 87 -2.55 -5.03 3.74
N GLY A 88 -2.52 -3.85 4.37
CA GLY A 88 -3.06 -2.63 3.79
C GLY A 88 -2.25 -2.14 2.58
N VAL A 89 -0.91 -2.24 2.68
CA VAL A 89 0.02 -1.89 1.60
C VAL A 89 -0.08 -2.89 0.45
N VAL A 90 -0.08 -4.19 0.76
CA VAL A 90 -0.21 -5.26 -0.24
C VAL A 90 -1.53 -5.15 -0.99
N ASP A 91 -2.66 -4.96 -0.28
CA ASP A 91 -3.97 -4.83 -0.92
C ASP A 91 -4.04 -3.54 -1.78
N MET A 92 -3.40 -2.44 -1.35
CA MET A 92 -3.30 -1.20 -2.13
C MET A 92 -2.54 -1.41 -3.45
N ILE A 93 -1.36 -2.02 -3.39
CA ILE A 93 -0.51 -2.29 -4.57
C ILE A 93 -1.21 -3.28 -5.51
N GLN A 94 -1.74 -4.38 -4.95
CA GLN A 94 -2.45 -5.40 -5.72
C GLN A 94 -3.61 -4.79 -6.50
N GLN A 95 -4.38 -3.93 -5.86
CA GLN A 95 -5.55 -3.32 -6.48
C GLN A 95 -5.18 -2.42 -7.68
N SER A 96 -4.09 -1.65 -7.58
CA SER A 96 -3.59 -0.83 -8.69
C SER A 96 -3.01 -1.69 -9.82
N LEU A 97 -2.27 -2.75 -9.49
CA LEU A 97 -1.71 -3.69 -10.47
C LEU A 97 -2.75 -4.52 -11.23
N MET A 98 -3.92 -4.75 -10.63
CA MET A 98 -4.96 -5.60 -11.22
C MET A 98 -6.05 -4.82 -11.94
N SER A 99 -6.22 -3.54 -11.64
CA SER A 99 -7.26 -2.72 -12.23
C SER A 99 -6.75 -2.07 -13.52
N ALA A 100 -7.47 -2.21 -14.63
CA ALA A 100 -7.11 -1.53 -15.89
C ALA A 100 -7.06 0.00 -15.76
N ALA A 101 -7.73 0.58 -14.75
CA ALA A 101 -7.67 2.00 -14.43
C ALA A 101 -6.63 2.35 -13.36
N GLY A 102 -5.87 1.37 -12.87
CA GLY A 102 -4.82 1.56 -11.89
C GLY A 102 -3.53 2.05 -12.55
N CYS A 103 -2.84 2.99 -11.90
CA CYS A 103 -1.62 3.57 -12.45
C CYS A 103 -0.47 2.56 -12.53
N LEU A 104 -0.50 1.47 -11.74
CA LEU A 104 0.51 0.42 -11.78
C LEU A 104 0.22 -0.68 -12.81
N PHE A 105 -0.99 -0.72 -13.38
CA PHE A 105 -1.38 -1.74 -14.36
C PHE A 105 -0.48 -1.78 -15.61
N PRO A 106 -0.05 -0.64 -16.21
CA PRO A 106 0.79 -0.65 -17.41
C PRO A 106 2.19 -1.25 -17.21
N TYR A 107 2.67 -1.33 -15.96
CA TYR A 107 3.98 -1.92 -15.64
C TYR A 107 3.96 -3.45 -15.68
N ARG A 108 2.80 -4.06 -15.93
CA ARG A 108 2.67 -5.51 -16.12
C ARG A 108 2.63 -5.82 -17.61
N ASP A 109 3.64 -6.52 -18.10
CA ASP A 109 3.58 -7.13 -19.42
C ASP A 109 2.83 -8.47 -19.30
N LEU A 110 1.52 -8.44 -19.59
CA LEU A 110 0.69 -9.64 -19.59
C LEU A 110 1.07 -10.64 -20.69
N GLY A 111 1.70 -10.18 -21.77
CA GLY A 111 2.12 -11.02 -22.89
C GLY A 111 3.41 -11.80 -22.57
N ARG A 112 4.32 -11.18 -21.84
CA ARG A 112 5.60 -11.80 -21.40
C ARG A 112 5.55 -12.36 -19.98
N ASN A 113 4.48 -12.11 -19.25
CA ASN A 113 4.35 -12.39 -17.83
C ASN A 113 5.49 -11.74 -17.00
N GLU A 114 5.93 -10.55 -17.43
CA GLU A 114 6.96 -9.75 -16.78
C GLU A 114 6.31 -8.58 -16.03
N THR A 115 7.01 -8.06 -15.02
CA THR A 115 6.57 -6.89 -14.25
C THR A 115 7.77 -5.97 -14.11
N ASP A 116 7.61 -4.71 -14.53
CA ASP A 116 8.60 -3.66 -14.32
C ASP A 116 8.58 -3.21 -12.86
N PHE A 117 9.35 -3.90 -12.03
CA PHE A 117 9.46 -3.59 -10.60
C PHE A 117 10.07 -2.22 -10.36
N ASP A 118 11.08 -1.82 -11.14
CA ASP A 118 11.79 -0.56 -10.94
C ASP A 118 10.86 0.63 -11.19
N GLY A 119 10.08 0.59 -12.28
CA GLY A 119 9.07 1.60 -12.58
C GLY A 119 7.98 1.69 -11.49
N ILE A 120 7.51 0.54 -10.98
CA ILE A 120 6.54 0.51 -9.88
C ILE A 120 7.13 1.11 -8.59
N ILE A 121 8.37 0.75 -8.24
CA ILE A 121 9.06 1.27 -7.06
C ILE A 121 9.21 2.78 -7.17
N GLN A 122 9.64 3.29 -8.33
CA GLN A 122 9.76 4.73 -8.57
C GLN A 122 8.42 5.45 -8.40
N ALA A 123 7.34 4.93 -8.99
CA ALA A 123 5.99 5.49 -8.86
C ALA A 123 5.51 5.51 -7.41
N LEU A 124 5.71 4.42 -6.67
CA LEU A 124 5.36 4.31 -5.25
C LEU A 124 6.18 5.27 -4.38
N PHE A 125 7.51 5.33 -4.57
CA PHE A 125 8.38 6.22 -3.80
C PHE A 125 8.03 7.69 -4.05
N LEU A 126 7.84 8.07 -5.31
CA LEU A 126 7.42 9.40 -5.71
C LEU A 126 6.11 9.79 -5.02
N TYR A 127 5.07 8.96 -5.16
CA TYR A 127 3.75 9.28 -4.64
C TYR A 127 3.74 9.35 -3.11
N TRP A 128 4.28 8.34 -2.44
CA TRP A 128 4.25 8.29 -0.98
C TRP A 128 5.20 9.28 -0.31
N ALA A 129 6.27 9.71 -1.00
CA ALA A 129 7.09 10.83 -0.54
C ALA A 129 6.28 12.12 -0.58
N ALA A 130 5.54 12.36 -1.67
CA ALA A 130 4.65 13.50 -1.79
C ALA A 130 3.52 13.47 -0.72
N VAL A 131 2.92 12.31 -0.45
CA VAL A 131 1.92 12.16 0.63
C VAL A 131 2.51 12.51 1.99
N ARG A 132 3.70 11.99 2.32
CA ARG A 132 4.41 12.34 3.57
C ARG A 132 4.62 13.86 3.67
N ASP A 133 5.11 14.46 2.60
CA ASP A 133 5.44 15.89 2.57
C ASP A 133 4.19 16.78 2.63
N THR A 134 3.06 16.34 2.07
CA THR A 134 1.78 17.07 2.12
C THR A 134 1.08 16.92 3.48
N PHE A 135 1.25 15.78 4.17
CA PHE A 135 0.58 15.49 5.44
C PHE A 135 1.57 15.18 6.59
N PRO A 136 2.52 16.09 6.90
CA PRO A 136 3.57 15.81 7.88
C PRO A 136 3.03 15.63 9.30
N ASP A 137 1.88 16.23 9.62
CA ASP A 137 1.21 16.09 10.92
C ASP A 137 0.46 14.75 11.04
N ALA A 138 0.09 14.11 9.93
CA ALA A 138 -0.60 12.83 9.93
C ALA A 138 0.34 11.64 9.66
N TRP A 139 1.49 11.87 9.03
CA TRP A 139 2.44 10.83 8.66
C TRP A 139 3.16 10.23 9.87
N GLY A 140 3.42 8.92 9.83
CA GLY A 140 4.21 8.23 10.86
C GLY A 140 3.58 8.10 12.24
N LYS A 141 2.37 8.62 12.44
CA LYS A 141 1.59 8.43 13.65
C LYS A 141 0.95 7.04 13.68
N PRO A 142 0.75 6.44 14.87
CA PRO A 142 0.01 5.18 14.99
C PRO A 142 -1.45 5.37 14.53
N PRO A 143 -2.13 4.32 14.04
CA PRO A 143 -3.48 4.41 13.47
C PRO A 143 -4.55 5.05 14.38
N GLU A 144 -4.36 4.97 15.69
CA GLU A 144 -5.22 5.59 16.72
C GLU A 144 -5.06 7.12 16.77
N LYS A 145 -3.97 7.65 16.22
CA LYS A 145 -3.64 9.09 16.16
C LYS A 145 -3.67 9.65 14.73
N SER A 146 -3.73 8.80 13.72
CA SER A 146 -3.81 9.21 12.31
C SER A 146 -4.50 8.16 11.46
N ARG A 147 -5.63 8.53 10.87
CA ARG A 147 -6.36 7.66 9.95
C ARG A 147 -5.71 7.56 8.56
N LEU A 148 -4.75 8.44 8.25
CA LEU A 148 -3.90 8.31 7.06
C LEU A 148 -3.05 7.03 7.14
N MET A 149 -2.45 6.76 8.30
CA MET A 149 -1.58 5.60 8.54
C MET A 149 -2.37 4.31 8.84
N HIS A 150 -3.69 4.41 8.99
CA HIS A 150 -4.57 3.27 9.12
C HIS A 150 -4.77 2.56 7.76
N GLY A 151 -5.08 1.27 7.78
CA GLY A 151 -5.29 0.49 6.55
C GLY A 151 -6.35 1.08 5.62
N ALA A 152 -7.38 1.75 6.18
CA ALA A 152 -8.38 2.44 5.37
C ALA A 152 -7.81 3.66 4.62
N GLY A 153 -6.98 4.47 5.30
CA GLY A 153 -6.31 5.63 4.70
C GLY A 153 -5.31 5.21 3.62
N ILE A 154 -4.48 4.21 3.90
CA ILE A 154 -3.50 3.69 2.92
C ILE A 154 -4.18 3.22 1.63
N ARG A 155 -5.28 2.47 1.75
CA ARG A 155 -6.02 1.96 0.59
C ARG A 155 -6.76 3.07 -0.15
N ALA A 156 -7.32 4.05 0.57
CA ALA A 156 -8.00 5.19 -0.05
C ALA A 156 -7.03 6.13 -0.79
N MET A 157 -5.87 6.41 -0.19
CA MET A 157 -4.81 7.17 -0.86
C MET A 157 -4.24 6.40 -2.05
N GLY A 158 -4.15 5.07 -2.00
CA GLY A 158 -3.81 4.26 -3.16
C GLY A 158 -4.79 4.41 -4.33
N ARG A 159 -6.09 4.54 -4.06
CA ARG A 159 -7.10 4.86 -5.09
C ARG A 159 -6.94 6.26 -5.66
N LEU A 160 -6.50 7.22 -4.84
CA LEU A 160 -6.19 8.58 -5.29
C LEU A 160 -4.90 8.62 -6.11
N MET A 161 -3.89 7.82 -5.76
CA MET A 161 -2.65 7.63 -6.54
C MET A 161 -2.96 7.26 -7.98
N ASP A 162 -3.87 6.30 -8.19
CA ASP A 162 -4.29 5.89 -9.54
C ASP A 162 -4.81 7.07 -10.38
N ARG A 163 -5.44 8.08 -9.75
CA ARG A 163 -5.95 9.27 -10.44
C ARG A 163 -4.89 10.34 -10.68
N ILE A 164 -3.89 10.45 -9.81
CA ILE A 164 -2.82 11.45 -9.90
C ILE A 164 -1.73 10.96 -10.85
N LEU A 165 -1.27 9.72 -10.71
CA LEU A 165 -0.24 9.15 -11.60
C LEU A 165 -0.81 8.67 -12.94
N GLY A 166 -2.14 8.60 -13.09
CA GLY A 166 -2.78 8.44 -14.39
C GLY A 166 -2.68 9.67 -15.30
N ILE A 167 -2.22 10.82 -14.76
CA ILE A 167 -2.03 12.07 -15.51
C ILE A 167 -0.62 12.65 -15.37
N VAL A 168 0.08 12.35 -14.26
CA VAL A 168 1.47 12.76 -14.03
C VAL A 168 2.36 11.57 -14.34
N ASP A 169 3.25 11.73 -15.33
CA ASP A 169 4.31 10.76 -15.61
C ASP A 169 5.33 10.73 -14.45
N PRO A 170 5.53 9.58 -13.76
CA PRO A 170 6.51 9.45 -12.68
C PRO A 170 7.96 9.70 -13.10
N LEU A 171 8.28 9.61 -14.40
CA LEU A 171 9.62 9.85 -14.94
C LEU A 171 9.87 11.34 -15.23
N HIS A 172 8.82 12.17 -15.22
CA HIS A 172 8.96 13.58 -15.51
C HIS A 172 9.75 14.30 -14.41
N VAL A 173 10.69 15.18 -14.79
CA VAL A 173 11.57 15.89 -13.83
C VAL A 173 10.80 16.71 -12.79
N GLN A 174 9.62 17.21 -13.15
CA GLN A 174 8.75 17.98 -12.24
C GLN A 174 7.74 17.11 -11.48
N ALA A 175 7.71 15.79 -11.69
CA ALA A 175 6.72 14.90 -11.07
C ALA A 175 6.63 15.06 -9.54
N PRO A 176 7.73 15.20 -8.76
CA PRO A 176 7.63 15.43 -7.32
C PRO A 176 6.84 16.68 -6.94
N ARG A 177 7.00 17.76 -7.71
CA ARG A 177 6.23 18.99 -7.51
C ARG A 177 4.78 18.79 -7.94
N LEU A 178 4.54 18.26 -9.14
CA LEU A 178 3.20 18.09 -9.70
C LEU A 178 2.32 17.19 -8.82
N VAL A 179 2.86 16.08 -8.29
CA VAL A 179 2.12 15.19 -7.38
C VAL A 179 1.76 15.92 -6.08
N ARG A 180 2.68 16.73 -5.51
CA ARG A 180 2.38 17.55 -4.33
C ARG A 180 1.31 18.60 -4.61
N ASP A 181 1.38 19.27 -5.76
CA ASP A 181 0.38 20.26 -6.19
C ASP A 181 -1.01 19.60 -6.30
N HIS A 182 -1.09 18.39 -6.86
CA HIS A 182 -2.34 17.62 -6.92
C HIS A 182 -2.85 17.17 -5.54
N LEU A 183 -1.97 16.73 -4.64
CA LEU A 183 -2.34 16.36 -3.27
C LEU A 183 -2.79 17.57 -2.46
N ALA A 184 -2.21 18.75 -2.69
CA ALA A 184 -2.56 20.00 -2.04
C ALA A 184 -4.02 20.42 -2.32
N LEU A 185 -4.59 20.04 -3.46
CA LEU A 185 -6.01 20.26 -3.77
C LEU A 185 -6.94 19.50 -2.81
N VAL A 186 -6.51 18.33 -2.32
CA VAL A 186 -7.33 17.47 -1.47
C VAL A 186 -7.04 17.73 0.01
N ALA A 187 -5.85 18.21 0.34
CA ALA A 187 -5.38 18.33 1.71
C ALA A 187 -6.32 19.12 2.65
N PRO A 188 -6.91 20.27 2.26
CA PRO A 188 -7.85 21.01 3.12
C PRO A 188 -9.12 20.24 3.51
N HIS A 189 -9.48 19.23 2.70
CA HIS A 189 -10.68 18.42 2.87
C HIS A 189 -10.41 17.12 3.66
N CYS A 190 -9.15 16.81 3.93
CA CYS A 190 -8.78 15.63 4.70
C CYS A 190 -9.02 15.85 6.20
N ARG A 191 -9.44 14.78 6.88
CA ARG A 191 -9.61 14.72 8.34
C ARG A 191 -8.84 13.53 8.87
N TRP A 192 -7.51 13.60 8.77
CA TRP A 192 -6.66 12.47 9.14
C TRP A 192 -6.38 12.37 10.63
N THR A 193 -6.38 13.48 11.35
CA THR A 193 -5.93 13.58 12.75
C THR A 193 -6.96 14.22 13.67
N SER A 194 -7.94 14.94 13.11
CA SER A 194 -8.98 15.66 13.86
C SER A 194 -10.18 16.00 12.97
N GLY A 195 -11.30 16.37 13.62
CA GLY A 195 -12.50 16.83 12.95
C GLY A 195 -13.44 15.69 12.52
N THR A 196 -14.26 15.97 11.52
CA THR A 196 -15.32 15.08 11.03
C THR A 196 -15.29 15.08 9.51
N TRP A 197 -15.40 13.90 8.89
CA TRP A 197 -15.65 13.75 7.47
C TRP A 197 -17.14 14.05 7.22
N GLU A 198 -17.48 15.30 6.93
CA GLU A 198 -18.86 15.78 6.92
C GLU A 198 -19.74 15.01 5.93
N GLU A 199 -19.23 14.76 4.72
CA GLU A 199 -19.94 13.99 3.67
C GLU A 199 -20.01 12.49 3.95
N LEU A 200 -19.17 11.96 4.84
CA LEU A 200 -19.19 10.55 5.25
C LEU A 200 -20.00 10.33 6.55
N GLY A 201 -20.33 11.40 7.28
CA GLY A 201 -20.99 11.31 8.58
C GLY A 201 -20.16 10.63 9.67
N HIS A 202 -18.83 10.66 9.56
CA HIS A 202 -17.91 9.98 10.47
C HIS A 202 -16.93 10.95 11.11
N ARG A 203 -16.66 10.83 12.42
CA ARG A 203 -15.49 11.49 13.02
C ARG A 203 -14.21 10.98 12.36
N TRP A 204 -13.15 11.78 12.40
CA TRP A 204 -11.89 11.48 11.73
C TRP A 204 -11.34 10.06 12.00
N ASN A 205 -11.56 9.52 13.20
CA ASN A 205 -11.08 8.22 13.66
C ASN A 205 -12.09 7.07 13.55
N GLU A 206 -13.30 7.29 13.02
CA GLU A 206 -14.37 6.28 12.93
C GLU A 206 -14.37 5.49 11.62
N VAL A 207 -13.49 5.83 10.66
CA VAL A 207 -13.45 5.20 9.33
C VAL A 207 -12.72 3.86 9.37
N GLU A 208 -13.41 2.74 9.54
CA GLU A 208 -12.83 1.39 9.65
C GLU A 208 -12.30 0.81 8.34
N ASN A 209 -11.41 -0.18 8.45
CA ASN A 209 -10.81 -0.87 7.29
C ASN A 209 -11.76 -1.96 6.74
N THR A 210 -13.03 -1.59 6.53
CA THR A 210 -14.04 -2.43 5.87
C THR A 210 -14.10 -2.07 4.40
N THR A 211 -14.45 -3.04 3.53
CA THR A 211 -14.55 -2.78 2.08
C THR A 211 -15.48 -1.61 1.77
N ARG A 212 -16.61 -1.50 2.47
CA ARG A 212 -17.58 -0.42 2.30
C ARG A 212 -16.95 0.94 2.62
N GLN A 213 -16.43 1.13 3.83
CA GLN A 213 -15.91 2.44 4.26
C GLN A 213 -14.63 2.83 3.54
N VAL A 214 -13.77 1.88 3.18
CA VAL A 214 -12.62 2.15 2.29
C VAL A 214 -13.09 2.68 0.94
N THR A 215 -14.14 2.09 0.37
CA THR A 215 -14.71 2.54 -0.90
C THR A 215 -15.33 3.94 -0.77
N GLU A 216 -16.09 4.19 0.30
CA GLU A 216 -16.69 5.49 0.59
C GLU A 216 -15.62 6.58 0.74
N LEU A 217 -14.59 6.35 1.56
CA LEU A 217 -13.47 7.28 1.74
C LEU A 217 -12.71 7.50 0.42
N SER A 218 -12.43 6.44 -0.33
CA SER A 218 -11.75 6.54 -1.63
C SER A 218 -12.54 7.41 -2.61
N ASN A 219 -13.85 7.17 -2.71
CA ASN A 219 -14.73 7.90 -3.62
C ASN A 219 -14.88 9.36 -3.21
N TYR A 220 -14.95 9.64 -1.90
CA TYR A 220 -14.93 11.00 -1.36
C TYR A 220 -13.67 11.75 -1.80
N LEU A 221 -12.48 11.19 -1.55
CA LEU A 221 -11.21 11.82 -1.92
C LEU A 221 -11.09 12.05 -3.43
N ILE A 222 -11.53 11.08 -4.25
CA ILE A 222 -11.53 11.20 -5.71
C ILE A 222 -12.50 12.31 -6.17
N ARG A 223 -13.69 12.39 -5.58
CA ARG A 223 -14.68 13.43 -5.92
C ARG A 223 -14.15 14.83 -5.58
N VAL A 224 -13.61 15.00 -4.37
CA VAL A 224 -12.97 16.25 -3.95
C VAL A 224 -11.86 16.64 -4.92
N TYR A 225 -10.96 15.71 -5.23
CA TYR A 225 -9.87 15.92 -6.17
C TYR A 225 -10.36 16.35 -7.56
N GLN A 226 -11.39 15.69 -8.10
CA GLN A 226 -11.94 16.01 -9.41
C GLN A 226 -12.62 17.38 -9.45
N ASN A 227 -13.34 17.75 -8.39
CA ASN A 227 -13.99 19.06 -8.29
C ASN A 227 -12.94 20.17 -8.21
N ALA A 228 -11.98 20.06 -7.28
CA ALA A 228 -10.92 21.04 -7.12
C ALA A 228 -10.07 21.21 -8.39
N ARG A 229 -9.83 20.12 -9.15
CA ARG A 229 -9.13 20.19 -10.44
C ARG A 229 -9.89 20.92 -11.54
N ARG A 230 -11.22 20.90 -11.54
CA ARG A 230 -12.02 21.63 -12.53
C ARG A 230 -12.02 23.13 -12.27
N GLU A 231 -11.74 23.53 -11.04
CA GLU A 231 -11.66 24.92 -10.60
C GLU A 231 -10.27 25.52 -10.80
N LEU A 232 -9.26 24.70 -11.14
CA LEU A 232 -7.96 25.20 -11.56
C LEU A 232 -8.07 25.82 -12.98
N PRO A 233 -7.64 27.08 -13.15
CA PRO A 233 -7.68 27.78 -14.44
C PRO A 233 -6.73 27.17 -15.48
#